data_AF-A0A382HN96-F1
#
_entry.id   AF-A0A382HN96-F1
#
_cell.length_a   1.000
_cell.length_b   1.000
_cell.length_c   1.000
_cell.angle_alpha   90.00
_cell.angle_beta   90.00
_cell.angle_gamma   90.00
#
_symmetry.space_group_name_H-M   'P 1'
#
loop_
_entity.id
_entity.type
_entity.pdbx_description
1 polymer ?
#
loop_
_entity_poly.entity_id
_entity_poly.type
_entity_poly.pdbx_seq_one_letter_code
_entity_poly.pdbx_strand_id
1 'polypeptide(L)'
;VGFGGVWVMSLPNFYFIPDKNYDGVPDGEPVVLLDGFGTDNSGHNIANGLAWGPDGWLYNTHGRDNWSLLGKPGTPKEKRRRFDGGVWRYHPTRHVWEPYATGMVNPWGIDWNDYGHAIVCNCVRPHLYHIIQGAYYDPLNNRPTGRYSYERIATIADHRHGTFVRGGNFRPAPLVPTAVQRAKEIRAGGGHAHCGAMVYLGDNWPSKYRNQIFLNNVHGRRINNDRLTRKGSGYTASHEPDVMIAADPWFVGVSLAYGPDGAVYVSDFSDTGECHHHINTQKHTGRIFKIAYGKPKTWQGDLNKLSNEELLKLNLHKNDWFVRHARRILQERQADTSALVKTLKSDLPVPSRLRALWALHVSGHLHKPTLSSLLNDSSEHIRAWAIQLLCENRKPGVAVCKKFAQLAKNDKSPLVRLYLASAMQRLSFSERIPILKRLLAHAEDVKDQNLPLMYWYAAEPVVA
;
A
#
# COMPACT_ATOMS: atom_id res chain seq x y z
N VAL A 1 -2.13 14.47 5.85
CA VAL A 1 -3.00 15.67 5.83
C VAL A 1 -4.28 15.37 5.07
N GLY A 2 -5.40 15.87 5.56
CA GLY A 2 -6.72 15.82 4.93
C GLY A 2 -7.85 15.76 5.95
N PHE A 3 -9.07 16.01 5.48
CA PHE A 3 -10.31 16.09 6.25
C PHE A 3 -10.28 17.22 7.30
N GLY A 4 -9.68 18.36 6.96
CA GLY A 4 -9.54 19.49 7.87
C GLY A 4 -8.61 19.20 9.04
N GLY A 5 -7.48 18.52 8.79
CA GLY A 5 -6.52 18.17 9.83
C GLY A 5 -5.37 17.27 9.38
N VAL A 6 -4.64 16.77 10.39
CA VAL A 6 -3.48 15.91 10.24
C VAL A 6 -3.71 14.58 10.95
N TRP A 7 -3.51 13.49 10.21
CA TRP A 7 -3.57 12.12 10.73
C TRP A 7 -2.16 11.73 11.16
N VAL A 8 -1.97 11.43 12.44
CA VAL A 8 -0.64 11.23 13.03
C VAL A 8 -0.54 9.86 13.67
N MET A 9 0.47 9.09 13.27
CA MET A 9 0.89 7.90 13.99
C MET A 9 1.96 8.33 15.00
N SER A 10 1.63 8.25 16.30
CA SER A 10 2.58 8.49 17.38
C SER A 10 2.30 7.48 18.48
N LEU A 11 3.12 6.43 18.53
CA LEU A 11 2.87 5.31 19.42
C LEU A 11 2.74 5.76 20.89
N PRO A 12 1.82 5.16 21.67
CA PRO A 12 1.03 3.95 21.37
C PRO A 12 -0.30 4.19 20.63
N ASN A 13 -0.49 5.37 20.03
CA ASN A 13 -1.78 5.83 19.55
C ASN A 13 -1.76 6.31 18.09
N PHE A 14 -2.93 6.29 17.48
CA PHE A 14 -3.22 6.93 16.20
C PHE A 14 -4.15 8.10 16.42
N TYR A 15 -3.73 9.30 16.01
CA TYR A 15 -4.39 10.56 16.30
C TYR A 15 -4.95 11.24 15.04
N PHE A 16 -5.93 12.10 15.26
CA PHE A 16 -6.29 13.17 14.36
C PHE A 16 -6.15 14.52 15.06
N ILE A 17 -5.40 15.44 14.46
CA ILE A 17 -5.21 16.80 14.94
C ILE A 17 -6.00 17.72 14.01
N PRO A 18 -7.05 18.40 14.49
CA PRO A 18 -7.87 19.26 13.64
C PRO A 18 -7.10 20.52 13.20
N ASP A 19 -7.29 20.91 11.95
CA ASP A 19 -6.77 22.11 11.29
C ASP A 19 -7.70 22.39 10.09
N LYS A 20 -8.90 22.91 10.38
CA LYS A 20 -9.99 23.11 9.44
C LYS A 20 -9.74 24.28 8.51
N ASN A 21 -9.01 25.30 8.98
CA ASN A 21 -8.66 26.48 8.20
C ASN A 21 -7.37 26.26 7.37
N TYR A 22 -6.65 25.16 7.59
CA TYR A 22 -5.43 24.78 6.90
C TYR A 22 -4.30 25.82 7.07
N ASP A 23 -4.24 26.49 8.23
CA ASP A 23 -3.20 27.47 8.54
C ASP A 23 -1.93 26.83 9.15
N GLY A 24 -1.97 25.53 9.43
CA GLY A 24 -0.88 24.78 10.03
C GLY A 24 -0.80 24.90 11.55
N VAL A 25 -1.80 25.51 12.18
CA VAL A 25 -1.98 25.60 13.64
C VAL A 25 -3.13 24.66 14.05
N PRO A 26 -2.95 23.81 15.07
CA PRO A 26 -4.04 22.96 15.56
C PRO A 26 -5.24 23.79 16.04
N ASP A 27 -6.44 23.46 15.55
CA ASP A 27 -7.71 24.05 15.98
C ASP A 27 -8.18 23.54 17.36
N GLY A 28 -7.48 22.54 17.90
CA GLY A 28 -7.83 21.91 19.17
C GLY A 28 -6.95 20.71 19.50
N GLU A 29 -7.28 20.07 20.61
CA GLU A 29 -6.53 18.93 21.14
C GLU A 29 -6.51 17.73 20.18
N PRO A 30 -5.41 16.96 20.12
CA PRO A 30 -5.34 15.71 19.37
C PRO A 30 -6.41 14.71 19.81
N VAL A 31 -7.19 14.20 18.85
CA VAL A 31 -8.20 13.17 19.09
C VAL A 31 -7.57 11.80 18.89
N VAL A 32 -7.59 10.95 19.92
CA VAL A 32 -7.18 9.54 19.80
C VAL A 32 -8.24 8.77 19.02
N LEU A 33 -7.86 8.21 17.88
CA LEU A 33 -8.75 7.43 17.02
C LEU A 33 -8.62 5.92 17.23
N LEU A 34 -7.40 5.45 17.49
CA LEU A 34 -7.08 4.08 17.89
C LEU A 34 -5.96 4.10 18.92
N ASP A 35 -6.00 3.14 19.85
CA ASP A 35 -4.99 2.92 20.88
C ASP A 35 -4.59 1.43 20.96
N GLY A 36 -3.56 1.15 21.75
CA GLY A 36 -3.06 -0.22 21.97
C GLY A 36 -2.07 -0.69 20.91
N PHE A 37 -1.39 0.24 20.22
CA PHE A 37 -0.23 -0.10 19.41
C PHE A 37 0.94 -0.47 20.31
N GLY A 38 1.62 -1.58 20.00
CA GLY A 38 2.72 -2.11 20.80
C GLY A 38 3.94 -1.17 20.83
N THR A 39 4.47 -0.95 22.03
CA THR A 39 5.67 -0.14 22.28
C THR A 39 6.76 -0.88 23.05
N ASP A 40 6.43 -2.01 23.65
CA ASP A 40 7.20 -2.53 24.80
C ASP A 40 8.19 -3.64 24.41
N ASN A 41 8.00 -4.26 23.25
CA ASN A 41 8.79 -5.44 22.87
C ASN A 41 10.03 -5.07 22.03
N SER A 42 10.00 -3.93 21.32
CA SER A 42 11.13 -3.47 20.49
C SER A 42 11.04 -1.96 20.24
N GLY A 43 12.16 -1.28 20.02
CA GLY A 43 12.14 0.06 19.42
C GLY A 43 11.87 0.05 17.91
N HIS A 44 11.84 -1.13 17.28
CA HIS A 44 11.77 -1.33 15.83
C HIS A 44 10.47 -1.99 15.42
N ASN A 45 10.16 -2.10 14.12
CA ASN A 45 8.98 -2.87 13.65
C ASN A 45 7.66 -2.25 14.13
N ILE A 46 7.60 -0.93 14.17
CA ILE A 46 6.47 -0.13 14.65
C ILE A 46 5.47 0.21 13.54
N ALA A 47 4.27 0.68 13.94
CA ALA A 47 3.31 1.27 13.01
C ALA A 47 3.87 2.54 12.36
N ASN A 48 3.81 2.65 11.03
CA ASN A 48 4.40 3.75 10.26
C ASN A 48 3.81 3.85 8.84
N GLY A 49 4.25 4.86 8.06
CA GLY A 49 3.98 4.90 6.62
C GLY A 49 2.51 5.14 6.25
N LEU A 50 1.86 6.16 6.85
CA LEU A 50 0.49 6.54 6.49
C LEU A 50 0.41 6.99 5.02
N ALA A 51 -0.50 6.40 4.25
CA ALA A 51 -0.74 6.79 2.86
C ALA A 51 -2.21 6.64 2.46
N TRP A 52 -2.73 7.57 1.64
CA TRP A 52 -4.10 7.51 1.13
C TRP A 52 -4.20 6.51 -0.02
N GLY A 53 -5.04 5.49 0.15
CA GLY A 53 -5.35 4.53 -0.89
C GLY A 53 -6.32 5.08 -1.93
N PRO A 54 -6.41 4.44 -3.10
CA PRO A 54 -7.30 4.88 -4.16
C PRO A 54 -8.79 4.78 -3.81
N ASP A 55 -9.14 3.92 -2.87
CA ASP A 55 -10.48 3.70 -2.33
C ASP A 55 -10.87 4.70 -1.22
N GLY A 56 -10.05 5.72 -0.95
CA GLY A 56 -10.34 6.76 0.04
C GLY A 56 -10.12 6.33 1.49
N TRP A 57 -9.54 5.16 1.73
CA TRP A 57 -9.07 4.75 3.06
C TRP A 57 -7.64 5.24 3.31
N LEU A 58 -7.30 5.44 4.58
CA LEU A 58 -5.93 5.69 5.02
C LEU A 58 -5.26 4.36 5.38
N TYR A 59 -4.18 4.00 4.69
CA TYR A 59 -3.42 2.79 4.91
C TYR A 59 -2.17 3.08 5.75
N ASN A 60 -1.69 2.06 6.45
CA ASN A 60 -0.50 2.14 7.28
C ASN A 60 0.16 0.75 7.41
N THR A 61 1.48 0.73 7.54
CA THR A 61 2.29 -0.48 7.68
C THR A 61 2.66 -0.70 9.14
N HIS A 62 2.73 -1.96 9.57
CA HIS A 62 3.07 -2.31 10.93
C HIS A 62 4.02 -3.51 10.95
N GLY A 63 5.07 -3.47 11.77
CA GLY A 63 6.01 -4.57 11.89
C GLY A 63 5.57 -5.69 12.84
N ARG A 64 6.36 -6.75 12.86
CA ARG A 64 6.08 -7.99 13.58
C ARG A 64 6.24 -7.86 15.08
N ASP A 65 7.37 -7.33 15.52
CA ASP A 65 7.85 -7.54 16.88
C ASP A 65 7.05 -6.74 17.91
N ASN A 66 6.56 -5.55 17.54
CA ASN A 66 5.68 -4.73 18.37
C ASN A 66 4.20 -5.05 18.15
N TRP A 67 3.82 -6.34 18.21
CA TRP A 67 2.43 -6.73 18.03
C TRP A 67 1.49 -5.88 18.88
N SER A 68 0.31 -5.60 18.32
CA SER A 68 -0.63 -4.63 18.85
C SER A 68 -1.94 -5.28 19.25
N LEU A 69 -2.63 -4.69 20.22
CA LEU A 69 -3.98 -5.08 20.63
C LEU A 69 -4.92 -3.88 20.40
N LEU A 70 -5.32 -3.72 19.15
CA LEU A 70 -5.91 -2.48 18.65
C LEU A 70 -7.41 -2.38 18.95
N GLY A 71 -7.83 -1.17 19.30
CA GLY A 71 -9.22 -0.80 19.54
C GLY A 71 -9.42 0.71 19.43
N LYS A 72 -10.69 1.15 19.48
CA LYS A 72 -10.98 2.55 19.78
C LYS A 72 -10.69 2.81 21.26
N PRO A 73 -10.41 4.06 21.67
CA PRO A 73 -10.33 4.42 23.08
C PRO A 73 -11.51 3.87 23.89
N GLY A 74 -11.21 3.26 25.03
CA GLY A 74 -12.22 2.63 25.90
C GLY A 74 -12.67 1.23 25.47
N THR A 75 -12.15 0.65 24.38
CA THR A 75 -12.47 -0.73 23.98
C THR A 75 -11.94 -1.72 25.05
N PRO A 76 -12.79 -2.58 25.65
CA PRO A 76 -12.35 -3.61 26.59
C PRO A 76 -11.33 -4.57 25.98
N LYS A 77 -10.38 -5.08 26.77
CA LYS A 77 -9.24 -5.88 26.31
C LYS A 77 -9.66 -7.09 25.46
N GLU A 78 -10.73 -7.76 25.86
CA GLU A 78 -11.32 -8.94 25.22
C GLU A 78 -12.03 -8.64 23.89
N LYS A 79 -12.39 -7.37 23.63
CA LYS A 79 -12.99 -6.91 22.38
C LYS A 79 -11.96 -6.31 21.42
N ARG A 80 -10.72 -6.12 21.85
CA ARG A 80 -9.64 -5.61 21.01
C ARG A 80 -9.14 -6.70 20.06
N ARG A 81 -8.66 -6.28 18.90
CA ARG A 81 -8.16 -7.21 17.88
C ARG A 81 -6.64 -7.18 17.85
N ARG A 82 -6.05 -8.36 18.06
CA ARG A 82 -4.61 -8.57 17.91
C ARG A 82 -4.20 -8.33 16.44
N PHE A 83 -3.12 -7.57 16.25
CA PHE A 83 -2.52 -7.32 14.95
C PHE A 83 -1.00 -7.44 15.06
N ASP A 84 -0.44 -8.44 14.39
CA ASP A 84 0.96 -8.84 14.55
C ASP A 84 1.81 -8.41 13.35
N GLY A 85 1.46 -7.32 12.66
CA GLY A 85 2.17 -6.79 11.51
C GLY A 85 1.51 -7.06 10.16
N GLY A 86 1.82 -6.19 9.20
CA GLY A 86 1.29 -6.19 7.85
C GLY A 86 0.79 -4.80 7.45
N VAL A 87 -0.37 -4.76 6.79
CA VAL A 87 -1.04 -3.52 6.38
C VAL A 87 -2.41 -3.46 7.03
N TRP A 88 -2.74 -2.33 7.64
CA TRP A 88 -4.09 -2.04 8.12
C TRP A 88 -4.57 -0.73 7.48
N ARG A 89 -5.89 -0.53 7.50
CA ARG A 89 -6.52 0.68 6.95
C ARG A 89 -7.58 1.24 7.88
N TYR A 90 -7.76 2.56 7.83
CA TYR A 90 -8.74 3.34 8.58
C TYR A 90 -9.63 4.15 7.64
N HIS A 91 -10.94 4.11 7.85
CA HIS A 91 -11.87 4.89 7.05
C HIS A 91 -12.07 6.28 7.66
N PRO A 92 -11.77 7.37 6.93
CA PRO A 92 -11.68 8.70 7.53
C PRO A 92 -13.00 9.23 8.09
N THR A 93 -14.14 8.90 7.47
CA THR A 93 -15.46 9.41 7.90
C THR A 93 -16.31 8.40 8.69
N ARG A 94 -16.01 7.10 8.54
CA ARG A 94 -16.75 6.04 9.25
C ARG A 94 -16.08 5.66 10.56
N HIS A 95 -14.83 6.10 10.74
CA HIS A 95 -14.02 5.83 11.91
C HIS A 95 -13.99 4.33 12.23
N VAL A 96 -13.79 3.51 11.20
CA VAL A 96 -13.61 2.06 11.32
C VAL A 96 -12.23 1.69 10.83
N TRP A 97 -11.61 0.72 11.48
CA TRP A 97 -10.33 0.18 11.07
C TRP A 97 -10.48 -1.31 10.76
N GLU A 98 -9.65 -1.79 9.84
CA GLU A 98 -9.49 -3.23 9.63
C GLU A 98 -8.08 -3.57 9.14
N PRO A 99 -7.55 -4.75 9.50
CA PRO A 99 -6.43 -5.34 8.78
C PRO A 99 -6.78 -5.50 7.31
N TYR A 100 -5.88 -5.06 6.46
CA TYR A 100 -5.96 -5.24 5.02
C TYR A 100 -5.16 -6.47 4.58
N ALA A 101 -3.96 -6.65 5.12
CA ALA A 101 -3.10 -7.82 4.93
C ALA A 101 -2.27 -8.07 6.19
N THR A 102 -1.89 -9.32 6.44
CA THR A 102 -1.12 -9.71 7.64
C THR A 102 0.22 -10.34 7.22
N GLY A 103 1.28 -10.12 7.99
CA GLY A 103 2.60 -10.69 7.70
C GLY A 103 3.69 -9.63 7.66
N MET A 104 4.77 -9.90 6.93
CA MET A 104 5.96 -9.04 6.83
C MET A 104 6.68 -8.81 8.18
N VAL A 105 7.96 -8.43 8.13
CA VAL A 105 8.78 -8.23 9.34
C VAL A 105 8.74 -6.77 9.75
N ASN A 106 9.18 -5.88 8.88
CA ASN A 106 9.34 -4.47 9.20
C ASN A 106 8.99 -3.64 7.95
N PRO A 107 7.71 -3.59 7.55
CA PRO A 107 7.27 -2.80 6.42
C PRO A 107 7.41 -1.28 6.69
N TRP A 108 7.99 -0.56 5.74
CA TRP A 108 8.31 0.87 5.80
C TRP A 108 7.86 1.61 4.54
N GLY A 109 6.54 1.69 4.35
CA GLY A 109 5.95 2.42 3.24
C GLY A 109 5.15 1.52 2.30
N ILE A 110 4.13 2.16 1.73
CA ILE A 110 3.16 1.58 0.82
C ILE A 110 2.82 2.61 -0.24
N ASP A 111 2.70 2.18 -1.50
CA ASP A 111 2.18 3.02 -2.57
C ASP A 111 1.46 2.18 -3.63
N TRP A 112 0.77 2.84 -4.57
CA TRP A 112 -0.07 2.21 -5.58
C TRP A 112 0.38 2.58 -7.00
N ASN A 113 0.34 1.59 -7.89
CA ASN A 113 0.54 1.81 -9.31
C ASN A 113 -0.72 2.40 -9.99
N ASP A 114 -0.64 2.67 -11.30
CA ASP A 114 -1.75 3.24 -12.10
C ASP A 114 -3.05 2.41 -12.07
N TYR A 115 -2.96 1.13 -11.68
CA TYR A 115 -4.10 0.22 -11.55
C TYR A 115 -4.62 0.10 -10.11
N GLY A 116 -4.04 0.86 -9.17
CA GLY A 116 -4.42 0.82 -7.76
C GLY A 116 -3.98 -0.45 -7.05
N HIS A 117 -2.98 -1.17 -7.58
CA HIS A 117 -2.41 -2.33 -6.89
C HIS A 117 -1.34 -1.85 -5.88
N ALA A 118 -1.48 -2.26 -4.63
CA ALA A 118 -0.64 -1.82 -3.52
C ALA A 118 0.70 -2.55 -3.51
N ILE A 119 1.80 -1.82 -3.34
CA ILE A 119 3.15 -2.36 -3.21
C ILE A 119 3.76 -1.86 -1.90
N VAL A 120 4.35 -2.76 -1.12
CA VAL A 120 4.96 -2.45 0.18
C VAL A 120 6.45 -2.74 0.16
N CYS A 121 7.20 -1.77 0.70
CA CYS A 121 8.60 -1.90 1.08
C CYS A 121 8.71 -2.62 2.43
N ASN A 122 9.56 -3.63 2.53
CA ASN A 122 9.78 -4.37 3.78
C ASN A 122 11.26 -4.52 4.13
N CYS A 123 11.66 -3.90 5.23
CA CYS A 123 12.92 -4.18 5.88
C CYS A 123 12.79 -5.51 6.69
N VAL A 124 13.74 -6.41 6.84
CA VAL A 124 14.98 -6.67 6.10
C VAL A 124 14.87 -7.87 5.14
N ARG A 125 13.73 -8.59 5.15
CA ARG A 125 13.60 -9.88 4.44
C ARG A 125 12.18 -10.19 3.99
N PRO A 126 12.05 -10.55 2.71
CA PRO A 126 12.53 -9.84 1.51
C PRO A 126 11.92 -8.43 1.36
N HIS A 127 12.44 -7.62 0.42
CA HIS A 127 12.24 -6.16 0.41
C HIS A 127 10.93 -5.66 -0.22
N LEU A 128 10.20 -6.49 -0.96
CA LEU A 128 9.07 -6.01 -1.75
C LEU A 128 7.91 -7.00 -1.82
N TYR A 129 6.68 -6.50 -1.66
CA TYR A 129 5.46 -7.31 -1.74
C TYR A 129 4.36 -6.60 -2.52
N HIS A 130 3.64 -7.36 -3.35
CA HIS A 130 2.34 -6.94 -3.89
C HIS A 130 1.26 -7.30 -2.86
N ILE A 131 0.57 -6.29 -2.32
CA ILE A 131 -0.37 -6.44 -1.21
C ILE A 131 -1.79 -6.70 -1.72
N ILE A 132 -2.35 -7.81 -1.26
CA ILE A 132 -3.67 -8.33 -1.62
C ILE A 132 -4.53 -8.34 -0.36
N GLN A 133 -5.76 -7.85 -0.45
CA GLN A 133 -6.67 -7.83 0.68
C GLN A 133 -6.93 -9.25 1.20
N GLY A 134 -6.81 -9.46 2.52
CA GLY A 134 -7.00 -10.74 3.18
C GLY A 134 -5.84 -11.73 3.03
N ALA A 135 -4.71 -11.31 2.43
CA ALA A 135 -3.56 -12.19 2.28
C ALA A 135 -2.68 -12.26 3.54
N TYR A 136 -1.98 -13.40 3.67
CA TYR A 136 -0.95 -13.65 4.67
C TYR A 136 0.43 -13.73 4.00
N TYR A 137 1.39 -12.95 4.51
CA TYR A 137 2.73 -12.80 3.92
C TYR A 137 3.83 -13.34 4.82
N ASP A 138 4.90 -13.80 4.17
CA ASP A 138 6.10 -14.28 4.85
C ASP A 138 6.94 -13.16 5.48
N PRO A 139 7.81 -13.50 6.45
CA PRO A 139 7.77 -14.68 7.31
C PRO A 139 6.79 -14.50 8.48
N LEU A 140 6.02 -15.54 8.78
CA LEU A 140 5.10 -15.56 9.92
C LEU A 140 5.34 -16.79 10.80
N ASN A 141 6.58 -16.99 11.27
CA ASN A 141 6.86 -18.03 12.27
C ASN A 141 6.12 -17.70 13.59
N ASN A 142 5.28 -18.62 14.09
CA ASN A 142 4.61 -18.58 15.41
C ASN A 142 3.72 -17.36 15.72
N ARG A 143 3.03 -16.74 14.73
CA ARG A 143 2.00 -15.72 15.04
C ARG A 143 0.62 -16.38 15.21
N PRO A 144 -0.17 -15.99 16.22
CA PRO A 144 -1.56 -16.48 16.36
C PRO A 144 -2.45 -16.11 15.17
N THR A 145 -2.19 -14.97 14.54
CA THR A 145 -2.88 -14.52 13.33
C THR A 145 -2.51 -15.40 12.14
N GLY A 146 -3.50 -16.00 11.46
CA GLY A 146 -3.24 -16.91 10.34
C GLY A 146 -2.72 -18.29 10.77
N ARG A 147 -3.07 -18.77 11.97
CA ARG A 147 -2.63 -20.07 12.51
C ARG A 147 -2.88 -21.28 11.60
N TYR A 148 -3.91 -21.22 10.76
CA TYR A 148 -4.30 -22.28 9.84
C TYR A 148 -3.79 -22.08 8.40
N SER A 149 -2.94 -21.07 8.16
CA SER A 149 -2.28 -20.90 6.87
C SER A 149 -1.15 -21.93 6.73
N TYR A 150 -1.27 -22.85 5.77
CA TYR A 150 -0.22 -23.85 5.51
C TYR A 150 1.04 -23.22 4.90
N GLU A 151 0.87 -22.16 4.11
CA GLU A 151 1.95 -21.39 3.49
C GLU A 151 1.52 -19.92 3.36
N ARG A 152 2.49 -19.02 3.11
CA ARG A 152 2.30 -17.57 2.98
C ARG A 152 2.77 -17.07 1.61
N ILE A 153 2.16 -15.98 1.17
CA ILE A 153 2.56 -15.31 -0.07
C ILE A 153 3.99 -14.80 0.10
N ALA A 154 4.85 -15.21 -0.83
CA ALA A 154 6.24 -14.81 -0.89
C ALA A 154 6.40 -13.39 -1.48
N THR A 155 7.64 -12.91 -1.50
CA THR A 155 7.99 -11.65 -2.18
C THR A 155 7.79 -11.72 -3.68
N ILE A 156 7.52 -10.55 -4.26
CA ILE A 156 7.54 -10.36 -5.71
C ILE A 156 8.95 -10.09 -6.27
N ALA A 157 9.94 -9.81 -5.41
CA ALA A 157 11.30 -9.50 -5.84
C ALA A 157 12.04 -10.77 -6.31
N ASP A 158 12.61 -10.71 -7.51
CA ASP A 158 13.42 -11.79 -8.09
C ASP A 158 14.91 -11.70 -7.73
N HIS A 159 15.31 -10.65 -7.01
CA HIS A 159 16.68 -10.34 -6.66
C HIS A 159 16.78 -9.91 -5.18
N ARG A 160 18.01 -9.69 -4.72
CA ARG A 160 18.30 -9.21 -3.37
C ARG A 160 19.35 -8.11 -3.42
N HIS A 161 19.13 -7.09 -2.60
CA HIS A 161 20.05 -5.97 -2.49
C HIS A 161 21.28 -6.22 -1.59
N GLY A 162 21.42 -7.41 -0.99
CA GLY A 162 22.57 -7.77 -0.15
C GLY A 162 23.02 -9.22 -0.29
N THR A 163 24.23 -9.53 0.21
CA THR A 163 24.88 -10.83 -0.05
C THR A 163 24.60 -11.93 0.98
N PHE A 164 23.67 -11.69 1.91
CA PHE A 164 23.27 -12.68 2.91
C PHE A 164 22.50 -13.85 2.27
N VAL A 165 23.17 -15.00 2.11
CA VAL A 165 22.60 -16.27 1.64
C VAL A 165 21.81 -16.95 2.78
N ARG A 166 20.71 -17.66 2.46
CA ARG A 166 19.90 -18.44 3.43
C ARG A 166 20.20 -19.94 3.25
N GLY A 167 20.69 -20.59 4.31
CA GLY A 167 20.84 -22.04 4.41
C GLY A 167 21.73 -22.42 5.61
N GLY A 168 21.12 -22.82 6.73
CA GLY A 168 21.81 -23.26 7.96
C GLY A 168 22.26 -22.12 8.88
N ASN A 169 21.74 -22.11 10.12
CA ASN A 169 22.15 -21.30 11.27
C ASN A 169 22.45 -19.80 11.02
N PHE A 170 21.55 -18.97 11.56
CA PHE A 170 21.83 -17.56 11.89
C PHE A 170 23.07 -17.51 12.80
N ARG A 171 24.26 -17.45 12.22
CA ARG A 171 25.39 -16.81 12.87
C ARG A 171 25.36 -15.38 12.37
N PRO A 172 25.02 -14.38 13.21
CA PRO A 172 25.32 -13.01 12.82
C PRO A 172 26.79 -13.01 12.42
N ALA A 173 27.09 -12.72 11.16
CA ALA A 173 28.38 -12.10 10.89
C ALA A 173 28.46 -10.94 11.89
N PRO A 174 29.59 -10.75 12.61
CA PRO A 174 29.72 -9.61 13.50
C PRO A 174 29.21 -8.41 12.72
N LEU A 175 28.22 -7.70 13.29
CA LEU A 175 27.79 -6.39 12.81
C LEU A 175 29.08 -5.59 12.72
N VAL A 176 29.72 -5.58 11.56
CA VAL A 176 30.98 -4.86 11.41
C VAL A 176 30.54 -3.40 11.48
N PRO A 177 30.98 -2.66 12.51
CA PRO A 177 30.51 -1.32 12.80
C PRO A 177 31.19 -0.34 11.84
N THR A 178 30.87 -0.44 10.55
CA THR A 178 31.34 0.52 9.58
C THR A 178 30.22 0.77 8.59
N ALA A 179 29.79 2.04 8.53
CA ALA A 179 29.11 2.68 7.40
C ALA A 179 29.82 2.47 6.04
N VAL A 180 30.95 1.75 6.01
CA VAL A 180 31.66 1.32 4.83
C VAL A 180 31.08 -0.01 4.33
N GLN A 181 30.17 0.10 3.38
CA GLN A 181 29.69 -1.05 2.63
C GLN A 181 30.84 -1.80 1.96
N ARG A 182 30.91 -3.12 2.10
CA ARG A 182 31.84 -3.94 1.32
C ARG A 182 31.48 -3.81 -0.16
N ALA A 183 32.47 -3.84 -1.05
CA ALA A 183 32.25 -3.74 -2.50
C ALA A 183 31.22 -4.76 -3.04
N LYS A 184 31.09 -5.92 -2.39
CA LYS A 184 30.07 -6.93 -2.70
C LYS A 184 28.63 -6.48 -2.37
N GLU A 185 28.41 -5.80 -1.25
CA GLU A 185 27.09 -5.24 -0.89
C GLU A 185 26.72 -4.08 -1.81
N ILE A 186 27.68 -3.24 -2.15
CA ILE A 186 27.48 -2.13 -3.11
C ILE A 186 27.01 -2.68 -4.46
N ARG A 187 27.64 -3.76 -4.95
CA ARG A 187 27.27 -4.43 -6.20
C ARG A 187 25.93 -5.15 -6.13
N ALA A 188 25.57 -5.69 -4.97
CA ALA A 188 24.27 -6.33 -4.77
C ALA A 188 23.13 -5.32 -4.76
N GLY A 189 23.40 -4.03 -4.50
CA GLY A 189 22.41 -2.96 -4.51
C GLY A 189 22.19 -2.28 -3.15
N GLY A 190 23.16 -2.40 -2.24
CA GLY A 190 23.27 -1.53 -1.08
C GLY A 190 22.85 -2.13 0.26
N GLY A 191 22.53 -3.42 0.34
CA GLY A 191 22.19 -4.10 1.58
C GLY A 191 20.69 -4.36 1.74
N HIS A 192 20.30 -4.80 2.95
CA HIS A 192 18.98 -5.37 3.22
C HIS A 192 18.00 -4.41 3.92
N ALA A 193 18.35 -3.14 4.11
CA ALA A 193 17.51 -2.19 4.84
C ALA A 193 16.90 -1.17 3.89
N HIS A 194 15.59 -1.28 3.69
CA HIS A 194 14.82 -0.44 2.78
C HIS A 194 13.82 0.41 3.56
N CYS A 195 13.63 1.65 3.13
CA CYS A 195 12.67 2.57 3.71
C CYS A 195 12.03 3.45 2.64
N GLY A 196 10.76 3.78 2.83
CA GLY A 196 9.97 4.49 1.86
C GLY A 196 9.59 3.59 0.68
N ALA A 197 8.41 3.86 0.12
CA ALA A 197 7.94 3.25 -1.10
C ALA A 197 7.25 4.33 -1.92
N MET A 198 7.68 4.52 -3.16
CA MET A 198 7.02 5.43 -4.08
C MET A 198 6.98 4.80 -5.46
N VAL A 199 5.77 4.53 -5.96
CA VAL A 199 5.56 4.18 -7.35
C VAL A 199 5.53 5.48 -8.15
N TYR A 200 6.47 5.69 -9.05
CA TYR A 200 6.57 6.97 -9.75
C TYR A 200 5.43 7.15 -10.75
N LEU A 201 4.53 8.12 -10.49
CA LEU A 201 3.40 8.48 -11.36
C LEU A 201 3.37 9.98 -11.69
N GLY A 202 4.47 10.70 -11.44
CA GLY A 202 4.69 12.08 -11.88
C GLY A 202 4.86 12.20 -13.40
N ASP A 203 4.99 13.42 -13.88
CA ASP A 203 5.11 13.74 -15.31
C ASP A 203 6.41 14.48 -15.70
N ASN A 204 7.36 14.67 -14.76
CA ASN A 204 8.66 15.27 -15.03
C ASN A 204 9.71 14.25 -15.51
N TRP A 205 9.71 13.04 -14.98
CA TRP A 205 10.74 12.06 -15.28
C TRP A 205 10.41 11.28 -16.57
N PRO A 206 11.42 10.71 -17.25
CA PRO A 206 11.23 9.90 -18.45
C PRO A 206 10.19 8.80 -18.26
N SER A 207 9.41 8.52 -19.32
CA SER A 207 8.29 7.57 -19.28
C SER A 207 8.68 6.16 -18.81
N LYS A 208 9.93 5.74 -19.00
CA LYS A 208 10.45 4.45 -18.52
C LYS A 208 10.30 4.25 -17.01
N TYR A 209 10.32 5.33 -16.22
CA TYR A 209 10.18 5.28 -14.76
C TYR A 209 8.73 5.18 -14.29
N ARG A 210 7.76 5.48 -15.16
CA ARG A 210 6.34 5.43 -14.77
C ARG A 210 5.96 4.00 -14.38
N ASN A 211 5.30 3.84 -13.24
CA ASN A 211 4.95 2.54 -12.63
C ASN A 211 6.15 1.70 -12.15
N GLN A 212 7.37 2.24 -12.12
CA GLN A 212 8.46 1.64 -11.37
C GLN A 212 8.37 2.08 -9.90
N ILE A 213 8.90 1.26 -8.99
CA ILE A 213 8.92 1.57 -7.56
C ILE A 213 10.31 1.94 -7.11
N PHE A 214 10.40 3.07 -6.40
CA PHE A 214 11.63 3.56 -5.80
C PHE A 214 11.61 3.33 -4.30
N LEU A 215 12.75 2.88 -3.77
CA LEU A 215 12.97 2.58 -2.36
C LEU A 215 14.26 3.25 -1.92
N ASN A 216 14.28 3.91 -0.76
CA ASN A 216 15.57 4.27 -0.17
C ASN A 216 16.23 3.00 0.36
N ASN A 217 17.52 2.85 0.12
CA ASN A 217 18.34 1.86 0.78
C ASN A 217 19.17 2.55 1.87
N VAL A 218 18.79 2.30 3.12
CA VAL A 218 19.35 2.94 4.32
C VAL A 218 20.85 2.66 4.41
N HIS A 219 21.23 1.41 4.23
CA HIS A 219 22.65 1.02 4.23
C HIS A 219 23.35 1.48 2.94
N GLY A 220 22.61 1.46 1.83
CA GLY A 220 23.11 1.59 0.47
C GLY A 220 23.45 3.00 0.02
N ARG A 221 23.10 4.01 0.81
CA ARG A 221 23.16 5.45 0.48
C ARG A 221 22.65 5.74 -0.93
N ARG A 222 21.52 5.14 -1.28
CA ARG A 222 21.00 5.13 -2.65
C ARG A 222 19.49 5.02 -2.68
N ILE A 223 18.95 5.25 -3.87
CA ILE A 223 17.55 5.00 -4.17
C ILE A 223 17.51 3.84 -5.17
N ASN A 224 17.08 2.68 -4.70
CA ASN A 224 16.86 1.52 -5.56
C ASN A 224 15.65 1.75 -6.47
N ASN A 225 15.64 1.05 -7.61
CA ASN A 225 14.60 1.12 -8.61
C ASN A 225 14.20 -0.28 -9.05
N ASP A 226 12.91 -0.59 -8.99
CA ASP A 226 12.39 -1.89 -9.40
C ASP A 226 11.28 -1.74 -10.44
N ARG A 227 11.43 -2.46 -11.56
CA ARG A 227 10.38 -2.58 -12.57
C ARG A 227 9.38 -3.64 -12.15
N LEU A 228 8.10 -3.23 -12.06
CA LEU A 228 6.98 -4.13 -11.81
C LEU A 228 6.46 -4.72 -13.13
N THR A 229 6.62 -6.03 -13.32
CA THR A 229 6.13 -6.77 -14.49
C THR A 229 5.01 -7.72 -14.07
N ARG A 230 3.86 -7.72 -14.78
CA ARG A 230 2.77 -8.64 -14.47
C ARG A 230 3.22 -10.09 -14.64
N LYS A 231 2.90 -10.94 -13.65
CA LYS A 231 3.13 -12.38 -13.67
C LYS A 231 1.95 -13.08 -13.00
N GLY A 232 1.20 -13.83 -13.80
CA GLY A 232 -0.05 -14.45 -13.35
C GLY A 232 -1.02 -13.43 -12.74
N SER A 233 -1.50 -13.72 -11.54
CA SER A 233 -2.41 -12.87 -10.78
C SER A 233 -1.75 -11.63 -10.15
N GLY A 234 -0.41 -11.54 -10.15
CA GLY A 234 0.33 -10.47 -9.48
C GLY A 234 1.48 -9.92 -10.32
N TYR A 235 2.64 -9.74 -9.67
CA TYR A 235 3.82 -9.11 -10.25
C TYR A 235 5.10 -9.88 -9.93
N THR A 236 6.13 -9.64 -10.76
CA THR A 236 7.53 -9.79 -10.40
C THR A 236 8.17 -8.40 -10.41
N ALA A 237 9.03 -8.13 -9.44
CA ALA A 237 9.81 -6.92 -9.34
C ALA A 237 11.28 -7.23 -9.64
N SER A 238 11.79 -6.62 -10.70
CA SER A 238 13.16 -6.83 -11.18
C SER A 238 13.97 -5.54 -11.02
N HIS A 239 15.19 -5.70 -10.53
CA HIS A 239 16.10 -4.58 -10.28
C HIS A 239 16.46 -3.88 -11.60
N GLU A 240 16.24 -2.57 -11.60
CA GLU A 240 16.70 -1.64 -12.62
C GLU A 240 17.91 -0.86 -12.11
N PRO A 241 18.66 -0.13 -12.97
CA PRO A 241 19.68 0.78 -12.49
C PRO A 241 19.13 1.70 -11.40
N ASP A 242 19.84 1.74 -10.26
CA ASP A 242 19.51 2.60 -9.12
C ASP A 242 19.33 4.05 -9.59
N VAL A 243 18.34 4.74 -9.05
CA VAL A 243 18.01 6.13 -9.43
C VAL A 243 19.18 7.07 -9.14
N MET A 244 19.83 6.87 -8.00
CA MET A 244 21.03 7.61 -7.59
C MET A 244 21.81 6.83 -6.55
N ILE A 245 23.10 7.12 -6.46
CA ILE A 245 23.97 6.75 -5.35
C ILE A 245 24.56 8.05 -4.81
N ALA A 246 24.40 8.32 -3.52
CA ALA A 246 24.90 9.53 -2.90
C ALA A 246 26.43 9.47 -2.75
N ALA A 247 27.12 10.54 -3.14
CA ALA A 247 28.54 10.71 -2.87
C ALA A 247 28.80 10.95 -1.37
N ASP A 248 27.88 11.67 -0.73
CA ASP A 248 27.89 11.93 0.70
C ASP A 248 27.71 10.62 1.50
N PRO A 249 28.69 10.22 2.33
CA PRO A 249 28.60 9.01 3.13
C PRO A 249 27.59 9.12 4.29
N TRP A 250 27.05 10.31 4.58
CA TRP A 250 26.05 10.53 5.63
C TRP A 250 24.62 10.42 5.11
N PHE A 251 24.40 10.21 3.80
CA PHE A 251 23.05 10.10 3.25
C PHE A 251 22.34 8.83 3.72
N VAL A 252 21.23 9.01 4.44
CA VAL A 252 20.37 7.93 4.92
C VAL A 252 18.90 8.22 4.57
N GLY A 253 18.51 7.87 3.35
CA GLY A 253 17.17 8.13 2.84
C GLY A 253 16.07 7.39 3.61
N VAL A 254 14.95 8.08 3.86
CA VAL A 254 13.80 7.55 4.62
C VAL A 254 12.52 7.55 3.78
N SER A 255 12.09 8.71 3.29
CA SER A 255 10.81 8.86 2.58
C SER A 255 11.00 9.38 1.16
N LEU A 256 10.06 9.03 0.29
CA LEU A 256 10.01 9.43 -1.12
C LEU A 256 8.60 9.93 -1.44
N ALA A 257 8.48 11.03 -2.17
CA ALA A 257 7.22 11.50 -2.73
C ALA A 257 7.46 12.35 -3.98
N TYR A 258 6.60 12.27 -4.99
CA TYR A 258 6.63 13.20 -6.11
C TYR A 258 5.68 14.38 -5.87
N GLY A 259 6.11 15.58 -6.27
CA GLY A 259 5.36 16.82 -6.09
C GLY A 259 4.48 17.22 -7.27
N PRO A 260 3.85 18.41 -7.22
CA PRO A 260 2.97 18.92 -8.26
C PRO A 260 3.69 19.21 -9.59
N ASP A 261 5.00 19.42 -9.55
CA ASP A 261 5.84 19.61 -10.73
C ASP A 261 6.48 18.29 -11.22
N GLY A 262 6.08 17.16 -10.64
CA GLY A 262 6.55 15.82 -11.01
C GLY A 262 7.96 15.48 -10.51
N ALA A 263 8.65 16.41 -9.86
CA ALA A 263 9.96 16.15 -9.24
C ALA A 263 9.80 15.25 -8.01
N VAL A 264 10.84 14.47 -7.70
CA VAL A 264 10.87 13.57 -6.54
C VAL A 264 11.54 14.28 -5.37
N TYR A 265 10.88 14.25 -4.23
CA TYR A 265 11.37 14.72 -2.95
C TYR A 265 11.83 13.54 -2.12
N VAL A 266 12.98 13.68 -1.47
CA VAL A 266 13.59 12.64 -0.63
C VAL A 266 13.97 13.25 0.70
N SER A 267 13.56 12.63 1.80
CA SER A 267 14.03 13.01 3.13
C SER A 267 15.15 12.08 3.58
N ASP A 268 16.15 12.62 4.27
CA ASP A 268 17.15 11.86 5.01
C ASP A 268 17.32 12.42 6.43
N PHE A 269 17.92 11.65 7.35
CA PHE A 269 18.26 12.14 8.69
C PHE A 269 19.77 12.35 8.90
N SER A 270 20.56 12.32 7.82
CA SER A 270 22.00 12.64 7.72
C SER A 270 22.86 12.23 8.93
N ASP A 271 23.08 10.93 9.15
CA ASP A 271 23.78 10.40 10.32
C ASP A 271 24.69 9.21 9.95
N THR A 272 25.62 8.87 10.84
CA THR A 272 26.48 7.67 10.81
C THR A 272 25.88 6.47 11.54
N GLY A 273 24.83 6.69 12.34
CA GLY A 273 24.09 5.65 13.05
C GLY A 273 22.95 5.06 12.22
N GLU A 274 23.10 3.81 11.77
CA GLU A 274 22.03 3.07 11.08
C GLU A 274 21.43 1.98 11.97
N CYS A 275 20.11 1.79 11.84
CA CYS A 275 19.27 0.68 12.31
C CYS A 275 19.37 0.21 13.77
N HIS A 276 20.45 0.42 14.53
CA HIS A 276 20.66 0.01 15.93
C HIS A 276 21.67 0.93 16.66
N HIS A 277 22.34 1.84 15.94
CA HIS A 277 23.32 2.77 16.51
C HIS A 277 22.70 4.13 16.79
N HIS A 278 22.71 4.52 18.06
CA HIS A 278 22.14 5.78 18.56
C HIS A 278 23.20 6.72 19.17
N ILE A 279 24.47 6.33 19.12
CA ILE A 279 25.56 6.95 19.89
C ILE A 279 25.85 8.39 19.39
N ASN A 280 25.58 8.71 18.13
CA ASN A 280 25.88 10.02 17.52
C ASN A 280 24.71 10.67 16.79
N THR A 281 23.47 10.24 17.04
CA THR A 281 22.32 10.71 16.27
C THR A 281 21.93 12.15 16.59
N GLN A 282 22.09 13.02 15.59
CA GLN A 282 21.79 14.45 15.69
C GLN A 282 20.41 14.76 15.11
N LYS A 283 19.44 15.08 15.97
CA LYS A 283 18.03 15.31 15.57
C LYS A 283 17.82 16.46 14.56
N HIS A 284 18.79 17.35 14.41
CA HIS A 284 18.69 18.56 13.58
C HIS A 284 19.42 18.47 12.22
N THR A 285 19.93 17.28 11.87
CA THR A 285 20.75 17.09 10.66
C THR A 285 19.97 16.62 9.44
N GLY A 286 18.67 16.32 9.58
CA GLY A 286 17.85 15.85 8.47
C GLY A 286 17.71 16.86 7.34
N ARG A 287 17.64 16.35 6.10
CA ARG A 287 17.59 17.16 4.89
C ARG A 287 16.44 16.71 4.00
N ILE A 288 15.99 17.64 3.14
CA ILE A 288 15.04 17.35 2.07
C ILE A 288 15.69 17.71 0.74
N PHE A 289 15.82 16.70 -0.12
CA PHE A 289 16.31 16.87 -1.48
C PHE A 289 15.14 16.93 -2.45
N LYS A 290 15.29 17.71 -3.52
CA LYS A 290 14.40 17.70 -4.69
C LYS A 290 15.20 17.27 -5.91
N ILE A 291 14.77 16.19 -6.55
CA ILE A 291 15.42 15.55 -7.69
C ILE A 291 14.50 15.67 -8.91
N ALA A 292 15.00 16.30 -9.95
CA ALA A 292 14.23 16.57 -11.16
C ALA A 292 15.04 16.32 -12.43
N TYR A 293 14.33 16.00 -13.51
CA TYR A 293 14.89 16.00 -14.85
C TYR A 293 14.77 17.40 -15.44
N GLY A 294 15.91 18.02 -15.75
CA GLY A 294 15.97 19.40 -16.23
C GLY A 294 15.40 20.37 -15.20
N LYS A 295 14.67 21.39 -15.69
CA LYS A 295 14.02 22.40 -14.85
C LYS A 295 12.50 22.25 -15.00
N PRO A 296 11.82 21.49 -14.12
CA PRO A 296 10.37 21.33 -14.20
C PRO A 296 9.67 22.67 -13.99
N LYS A 297 8.51 22.83 -14.64
CA LYS A 297 7.65 23.98 -14.40
C LYS A 297 7.06 23.87 -13.00
N THR A 298 7.42 24.79 -12.12
CA THR A 298 6.86 24.84 -10.77
C THR A 298 5.37 25.16 -10.84
N TRP A 299 4.57 24.46 -10.04
CA TRP A 299 3.19 24.81 -9.78
C TRP A 299 3.09 25.54 -8.45
N GLN A 300 2.40 26.67 -8.45
CA GLN A 300 2.07 27.42 -7.25
C GLN A 300 0.56 27.60 -7.22
N GLY A 301 -0.06 27.10 -6.16
CA GLY A 301 -1.51 27.15 -6.00
C GLY A 301 -1.94 26.36 -4.76
N ASP A 302 -3.24 26.37 -4.53
CA ASP A 302 -3.86 25.61 -3.44
C ASP A 302 -5.06 24.84 -4.02
N LEU A 303 -4.95 23.51 -4.04
CA LEU A 303 -6.02 22.66 -4.55
C LEU A 303 -7.30 22.77 -3.71
N ASN A 304 -7.21 23.15 -2.43
CA ASN A 304 -8.38 23.35 -1.57
C ASN A 304 -9.20 24.59 -1.97
N LYS A 305 -8.65 25.50 -2.78
CA LYS A 305 -9.35 26.69 -3.30
C LYS A 305 -10.01 26.48 -4.66
N LEU A 306 -9.70 25.39 -5.35
CA LEU A 306 -10.32 25.07 -6.65
C LEU A 306 -11.80 24.71 -6.47
N SER A 307 -12.63 25.04 -7.46
CA SER A 307 -14.01 24.60 -7.57
C SER A 307 -14.11 23.07 -7.74
N ASN A 308 -15.29 22.49 -7.48
CA ASN A 308 -15.48 21.05 -7.69
C ASN A 308 -15.31 20.70 -9.18
N GLU A 309 -15.75 21.56 -10.09
CA GLU A 309 -15.62 21.40 -11.55
C GLU A 309 -14.14 21.35 -11.98
N GLU A 310 -13.29 22.18 -11.38
CA GLU A 310 -11.84 22.16 -11.63
C GLU A 310 -11.20 20.89 -11.07
N LEU A 311 -11.56 20.47 -9.86
CA LEU A 311 -11.08 19.22 -9.25
C LEU A 311 -11.50 17.99 -10.06
N LEU A 312 -12.71 17.99 -10.64
CA LEU A 312 -13.17 16.92 -11.52
C LEU A 312 -12.26 16.77 -12.74
N LYS A 313 -11.83 17.88 -13.37
CA LYS A 313 -10.89 17.86 -14.51
C LYS A 313 -9.53 17.26 -14.13
N LEU A 314 -9.06 17.48 -12.89
CA LEU A 314 -7.78 16.95 -12.42
C LEU A 314 -7.75 15.41 -12.30
N ASN A 315 -8.89 14.72 -12.30
CA ASN A 315 -8.93 13.25 -12.30
C ASN A 315 -8.30 12.64 -13.57
N LEU A 316 -8.14 13.43 -14.64
CA LEU A 316 -7.47 13.03 -15.88
C LEU A 316 -6.04 13.56 -16.00
N HIS A 317 -5.52 14.22 -14.96
CA HIS A 317 -4.17 14.78 -14.98
C HIS A 317 -3.09 13.68 -15.14
N LYS A 318 -2.00 14.00 -15.85
CA LYS A 318 -0.90 13.05 -16.09
C LYS A 318 -0.07 12.79 -14.83
N ASN A 319 0.30 13.84 -14.11
CA ASN A 319 0.85 13.74 -12.76
C ASN A 319 -0.24 13.35 -11.76
N ASP A 320 -0.08 12.17 -11.18
CA ASP A 320 -1.04 11.59 -10.24
C ASP A 320 -1.10 12.34 -8.88
N TRP A 321 -0.17 13.27 -8.63
CA TRP A 321 -0.21 14.14 -7.45
C TRP A 321 -1.52 14.93 -7.42
N PHE A 322 -1.88 15.52 -8.56
CA PHE A 322 -3.14 16.25 -8.72
C PHE A 322 -4.35 15.32 -8.59
N VAL A 323 -4.30 14.14 -9.21
CA VAL A 323 -5.39 13.15 -9.17
C VAL A 323 -5.68 12.72 -7.74
N ARG A 324 -4.65 12.31 -6.98
CA ARG A 324 -4.78 11.83 -5.60
C ARG A 324 -5.33 12.92 -4.68
N HIS A 325 -4.80 14.14 -4.78
CA HIS A 325 -5.25 15.26 -3.95
C HIS A 325 -6.65 15.73 -4.34
N ALA A 326 -6.96 15.83 -5.64
CA ALA A 326 -8.29 16.21 -6.09
C ALA A 326 -9.36 15.20 -5.65
N ARG A 327 -9.10 13.90 -5.79
CA ARG A 327 -10.01 12.85 -5.29
C ARG A 327 -10.23 12.95 -3.78
N ARG A 328 -9.17 13.17 -2.99
CA ARG A 328 -9.28 13.37 -1.54
C ARG A 328 -10.15 14.59 -1.21
N ILE A 329 -9.91 15.73 -1.86
CA ILE A 329 -10.68 16.96 -1.60
C ILE A 329 -12.15 16.78 -2.03
N LEU A 330 -12.42 16.13 -3.16
CA LEU A 330 -13.78 15.79 -3.59
C LEU A 330 -14.50 14.88 -2.58
N GLN A 331 -13.78 13.92 -1.99
CA GLN A 331 -14.29 13.07 -0.90
C GLN A 331 -14.63 13.90 0.35
N GLU A 332 -13.73 14.79 0.76
CA GLU A 332 -13.90 15.66 1.93
C GLU A 332 -15.11 16.58 1.79
N ARG A 333 -15.30 17.14 0.59
CA ARG A 333 -16.43 18.01 0.27
C ARG A 333 -17.75 17.27 0.05
N GLN A 334 -17.72 15.93 -0.02
CA GLN A 334 -18.84 15.12 -0.51
C GLN A 334 -19.39 15.65 -1.84
N ALA A 335 -18.47 16.07 -2.73
CA ALA A 335 -18.83 16.73 -3.97
C ALA A 335 -19.59 15.80 -4.91
N ASP A 336 -20.50 16.36 -5.71
CA ASP A 336 -21.13 15.63 -6.81
C ASP A 336 -20.08 15.29 -7.89
N THR A 337 -19.82 13.99 -8.06
CA THR A 337 -18.88 13.47 -9.06
C THR A 337 -19.57 12.71 -10.18
N SER A 338 -20.91 12.77 -10.28
CA SER A 338 -21.73 12.01 -11.24
C SER A 338 -21.30 12.22 -12.69
N ALA A 339 -20.74 13.39 -13.03
CA ALA A 339 -20.16 13.67 -14.34
C ALA A 339 -19.07 12.66 -14.77
N LEU A 340 -18.35 12.04 -13.82
CA LEU A 340 -17.30 11.05 -14.09
C LEU A 340 -17.85 9.69 -14.54
N VAL A 341 -19.16 9.45 -14.49
CA VAL A 341 -19.77 8.24 -15.07
C VAL A 341 -19.49 8.14 -16.56
N LYS A 342 -19.44 9.28 -17.28
CA LYS A 342 -19.06 9.31 -18.70
C LYS A 342 -17.62 8.83 -18.89
N THR A 343 -16.69 9.30 -18.06
CA THR A 343 -15.28 8.89 -18.09
C THR A 343 -15.15 7.39 -17.80
N LEU A 344 -15.84 6.88 -16.78
CA LEU A 344 -15.82 5.46 -16.40
C LEU A 344 -16.28 4.54 -17.55
N LYS A 345 -17.29 4.96 -18.31
CA LYS A 345 -17.89 4.21 -19.43
C LYS A 345 -17.25 4.51 -20.80
N SER A 346 -16.23 5.36 -20.85
CA SER A 346 -15.57 5.74 -22.11
C SER A 346 -14.51 4.72 -22.55
N ASP A 347 -13.94 4.94 -23.75
CA ASP A 347 -12.81 4.20 -24.29
C ASP A 347 -11.43 4.78 -23.89
N LEU A 348 -11.41 5.66 -22.88
CA LEU A 348 -10.15 6.18 -22.34
C LEU A 348 -9.28 5.04 -21.76
N PRO A 349 -7.96 5.25 -21.63
CA PRO A 349 -7.08 4.27 -20.99
C PRO A 349 -7.60 3.82 -19.63
N VAL A 350 -7.42 2.53 -19.32
CA VAL A 350 -7.92 1.91 -18.08
C VAL A 350 -7.57 2.70 -16.81
N PRO A 351 -6.34 3.25 -16.64
CA PRO A 351 -6.03 4.09 -15.47
C PRO A 351 -6.95 5.30 -15.32
N SER A 352 -7.31 5.98 -16.41
CA SER A 352 -8.24 7.12 -16.39
C SER A 352 -9.65 6.68 -15.96
N ARG A 353 -10.11 5.53 -16.44
CA ARG A 353 -11.40 4.95 -16.07
C ARG A 353 -11.43 4.51 -14.60
N LEU A 354 -10.33 3.96 -14.08
CA LEU A 354 -10.17 3.61 -12.66
C LEU A 354 -10.18 4.84 -11.75
N ARG A 355 -9.51 5.94 -12.14
CA ARG A 355 -9.56 7.21 -11.41
C ARG A 355 -10.99 7.73 -11.27
N ALA A 356 -11.77 7.67 -12.35
CA ALA A 356 -13.20 7.98 -12.32
C ALA A 356 -14.00 7.03 -11.41
N LEU A 357 -13.77 5.71 -11.50
CA LEU A 357 -14.40 4.72 -10.62
C LEU A 357 -14.17 5.04 -9.15
N TRP A 358 -12.92 5.32 -8.79
CA TRP A 358 -12.52 5.63 -7.43
C TRP A 358 -13.11 6.96 -6.94
N ALA A 359 -13.08 8.01 -7.75
CA ALA A 359 -13.67 9.30 -7.39
C ALA A 359 -15.20 9.19 -7.15
N LEU A 360 -15.91 8.45 -8.01
CA LEU A 360 -17.33 8.13 -7.82
C LEU A 360 -17.56 7.35 -6.53
N HIS A 361 -16.70 6.38 -6.22
CA HIS A 361 -16.81 5.55 -5.03
C HIS A 361 -16.66 6.37 -3.75
N VAL A 362 -15.57 7.13 -3.65
CA VAL A 362 -15.23 7.83 -2.40
C VAL A 362 -16.17 8.98 -2.09
N SER A 363 -16.76 9.63 -3.10
CA SER A 363 -17.74 10.69 -2.89
C SER A 363 -19.19 10.18 -2.80
N GLY A 364 -19.42 8.86 -2.85
CA GLY A 364 -20.77 8.28 -2.69
C GLY A 364 -21.67 8.32 -3.94
N HIS A 365 -21.14 8.67 -5.11
CA HIS A 365 -21.90 8.80 -6.37
C HIS A 365 -21.80 7.55 -7.28
N LEU A 366 -21.18 6.47 -6.80
CA LEU A 366 -21.13 5.18 -7.48
C LEU A 366 -22.31 4.28 -7.10
N HIS A 367 -23.39 4.34 -7.86
CA HIS A 367 -24.58 3.52 -7.59
C HIS A 367 -24.36 2.03 -7.86
N LYS A 368 -25.00 1.18 -7.04
CA LYS A 368 -24.87 -0.29 -7.11
C LYS A 368 -25.18 -0.90 -8.49
N PRO A 369 -26.21 -0.46 -9.24
CA PRO A 369 -26.46 -0.98 -10.59
C PRO A 369 -25.30 -0.72 -11.56
N THR A 370 -24.76 0.51 -11.56
CA THR A 370 -23.58 0.88 -12.36
C THR A 370 -22.38 0.04 -11.94
N LEU A 371 -22.10 -0.08 -10.66
CA LEU A 371 -20.98 -0.88 -10.17
C LEU A 371 -21.12 -2.37 -10.52
N SER A 372 -22.34 -2.91 -10.45
CA SER A 372 -22.60 -4.31 -10.80
C SER A 372 -22.45 -4.56 -12.31
N SER A 373 -22.76 -3.58 -13.16
CA SER A 373 -22.59 -3.74 -14.61
C SER A 373 -21.12 -3.83 -15.02
N LEU A 374 -20.21 -3.18 -14.27
CA LEU A 374 -18.75 -3.25 -14.48
C LEU A 374 -18.17 -4.66 -14.33
N LEU A 375 -18.90 -5.60 -13.72
CA LEU A 375 -18.51 -7.02 -13.70
C LEU A 375 -18.49 -7.66 -15.10
N ASN A 376 -18.98 -6.97 -16.13
CA ASN A 376 -18.92 -7.39 -17.53
C ASN A 376 -17.97 -6.53 -18.37
N ASP A 377 -17.19 -5.63 -17.76
CA ASP A 377 -16.27 -4.76 -18.49
C ASP A 377 -15.22 -5.58 -19.25
N SER A 378 -14.73 -5.08 -20.38
CA SER A 378 -13.65 -5.75 -21.14
C SER A 378 -12.33 -5.76 -20.36
N SER A 379 -12.08 -4.74 -19.54
CA SER A 379 -10.86 -4.63 -18.74
C SER A 379 -10.92 -5.49 -17.48
N GLU A 380 -9.93 -6.38 -17.31
CA GLU A 380 -9.77 -7.17 -16.09
C GLU A 380 -9.64 -6.30 -14.83
N HIS A 381 -9.02 -5.13 -14.94
CA HIS A 381 -8.81 -4.22 -13.81
C HIS A 381 -10.11 -3.57 -13.36
N ILE A 382 -11.01 -3.23 -14.29
CA ILE A 382 -12.32 -2.67 -13.95
C ILE A 382 -13.18 -3.75 -13.27
N ARG A 383 -13.16 -4.99 -13.79
CA ARG A 383 -13.86 -6.12 -13.15
C ARG A 383 -13.32 -6.40 -11.75
N ALA A 384 -12.00 -6.44 -11.59
CA ALA A 384 -11.31 -6.64 -10.32
C ALA A 384 -11.74 -5.58 -9.28
N TRP A 385 -11.63 -4.29 -9.62
CA TRP A 385 -12.07 -3.22 -8.72
C TRP A 385 -13.56 -3.25 -8.43
N ALA A 386 -14.41 -3.58 -9.40
CA ALA A 386 -15.84 -3.76 -9.16
C ALA A 386 -16.11 -4.85 -8.11
N ILE A 387 -15.40 -5.99 -8.18
CA ILE A 387 -15.49 -7.06 -7.19
C ILE A 387 -15.11 -6.57 -5.78
N GLN A 388 -13.99 -5.85 -5.64
CA GLN A 388 -13.56 -5.32 -4.34
C GLN A 388 -14.58 -4.34 -3.77
N LEU A 389 -15.01 -3.34 -4.55
CA LEU A 389 -15.91 -2.29 -4.10
C LEU A 389 -17.31 -2.82 -3.75
N LEU A 390 -17.82 -3.84 -4.46
CA LEU A 390 -19.10 -4.49 -4.11
C LEU A 390 -19.08 -5.19 -2.76
N CYS A 391 -17.89 -5.56 -2.27
CA CYS A 391 -17.70 -6.25 -0.99
C CYS A 391 -17.25 -5.34 0.15
N GLU A 392 -17.02 -4.05 -0.08
CA GLU A 392 -16.52 -3.11 0.94
C GLU A 392 -17.39 -3.10 2.21
N ASN A 393 -18.72 -3.12 2.06
CA ASN A 393 -19.66 -3.17 3.19
C ASN A 393 -20.02 -4.58 3.66
N ARG A 394 -19.38 -5.63 3.12
CA ARG A 394 -19.65 -7.07 3.41
C ARG A 394 -21.07 -7.53 3.06
N LYS A 395 -21.79 -6.79 2.20
CA LYS A 395 -23.19 -7.06 1.80
C LYS A 395 -23.40 -6.89 0.29
N PRO A 396 -22.69 -7.65 -0.57
CA PRO A 396 -22.83 -7.53 -2.02
C PRO A 396 -24.23 -7.96 -2.51
N GLY A 397 -24.87 -8.90 -1.83
CA GLY A 397 -26.22 -9.38 -2.14
C GLY A 397 -26.25 -10.52 -3.16
N VAL A 398 -27.36 -11.27 -3.16
CA VAL A 398 -27.49 -12.58 -3.85
C VAL A 398 -27.20 -12.51 -5.35
N ALA A 399 -27.70 -11.48 -6.05
CA ALA A 399 -27.48 -11.33 -7.49
C ALA A 399 -25.99 -11.15 -7.83
N VAL A 400 -25.27 -10.38 -7.01
CA VAL A 400 -23.82 -10.17 -7.15
C VAL A 400 -23.07 -11.47 -6.85
N CYS A 401 -23.41 -12.19 -5.78
CA CYS A 401 -22.80 -13.49 -5.47
C CYS A 401 -23.01 -14.52 -6.60
N LYS A 402 -24.18 -14.54 -7.24
CA LYS A 402 -24.43 -15.37 -8.44
C LYS A 402 -23.52 -14.95 -9.60
N LYS A 403 -23.33 -13.64 -9.83
CA LYS A 403 -22.42 -13.13 -10.87
C LYS A 403 -20.96 -13.45 -10.56
N PHE A 404 -20.53 -13.37 -9.31
CA PHE A 404 -19.21 -13.80 -8.87
C PHE A 404 -18.98 -15.28 -9.14
N ALA A 405 -19.97 -16.14 -8.88
CA ALA A 405 -19.87 -17.55 -9.24
C ALA A 405 -19.74 -17.73 -10.77
N GLN A 406 -20.45 -16.96 -11.59
CA GLN A 406 -20.26 -17.00 -13.05
C GLN A 406 -18.84 -16.57 -13.47
N LEU A 407 -18.31 -15.49 -12.91
CA LEU A 407 -16.96 -15.02 -13.20
C LEU A 407 -15.91 -16.04 -12.73
N ALA A 408 -16.09 -16.62 -11.54
CA ALA A 408 -15.21 -17.66 -10.99
C ALA A 408 -15.15 -18.93 -11.86
N LYS A 409 -16.14 -19.17 -12.73
CA LYS A 409 -16.13 -20.29 -13.68
C LYS A 409 -15.53 -19.91 -15.03
N ASN A 410 -15.82 -18.71 -15.50
CA ASN A 410 -15.69 -18.37 -16.91
C ASN A 410 -14.61 -17.31 -17.20
N ASP A 411 -14.21 -16.51 -16.20
CA ASP A 411 -13.24 -15.42 -16.42
C ASP A 411 -11.82 -16.00 -16.55
N LYS A 412 -11.19 -15.71 -17.68
CA LYS A 412 -9.86 -16.20 -17.99
C LYS A 412 -8.77 -15.46 -17.22
N SER A 413 -9.05 -14.27 -16.70
CA SER A 413 -8.07 -13.44 -16.01
C SER A 413 -7.71 -14.01 -14.62
N PRO A 414 -6.43 -14.32 -14.36
CA PRO A 414 -5.98 -14.68 -13.01
C PRO A 414 -6.11 -13.51 -12.03
N LEU A 415 -6.09 -12.25 -12.49
CA LEU A 415 -6.35 -11.08 -11.64
C LEU A 415 -7.80 -11.06 -11.16
N VAL A 416 -8.75 -11.32 -12.04
CA VAL A 416 -10.18 -11.37 -11.65
C VAL A 416 -10.42 -12.50 -10.65
N ARG A 417 -9.83 -13.68 -10.88
CA ARG A 417 -9.90 -14.79 -9.93
C ARG A 417 -9.28 -14.46 -8.57
N LEU A 418 -8.17 -13.71 -8.55
CA LEU A 418 -7.54 -13.24 -7.32
C LEU A 418 -8.48 -12.31 -6.52
N TYR A 419 -9.12 -11.37 -7.20
CA TYR A 419 -10.05 -10.46 -6.57
C TYR A 419 -11.33 -11.16 -6.09
N LEU A 420 -11.79 -12.18 -6.82
CA LEU A 420 -12.88 -13.05 -6.33
C LEU A 420 -12.47 -13.76 -5.05
N ALA A 421 -11.29 -14.41 -5.02
CA ALA A 421 -10.76 -15.11 -3.85
C ALA A 421 -10.63 -14.18 -2.63
N SER A 422 -10.09 -12.98 -2.83
CA SER A 422 -10.02 -11.93 -1.80
C SER A 422 -11.42 -11.53 -1.30
N ALA A 423 -12.35 -11.25 -2.22
CA ALA A 423 -13.72 -10.84 -1.88
C ALA A 423 -14.46 -11.88 -1.05
N MET A 424 -14.18 -13.17 -1.22
CA MET A 424 -14.79 -14.26 -0.45
C MET A 424 -14.60 -14.08 1.05
N GLN A 425 -13.43 -13.60 1.47
CA GLN A 425 -13.12 -13.38 2.88
C GLN A 425 -14.00 -12.30 3.53
N ARG A 426 -14.75 -11.54 2.72
CA ARG A 426 -15.73 -10.54 3.13
C ARG A 426 -17.18 -11.03 3.05
N LEU A 427 -17.41 -12.27 2.62
CA LEU A 427 -18.73 -12.91 2.52
C LEU A 427 -19.00 -13.84 3.71
N SER A 428 -20.28 -14.12 3.94
CA SER A 428 -20.69 -15.21 4.83
C SER A 428 -20.24 -16.57 4.29
N PHE A 429 -20.07 -17.57 5.16
CA PHE A 429 -19.55 -18.88 4.75
C PHE A 429 -20.44 -19.59 3.71
N SER A 430 -21.77 -19.46 3.82
CA SER A 430 -22.70 -20.06 2.87
C SER A 430 -22.58 -19.45 1.46
N GLU A 431 -22.32 -18.16 1.36
CA GLU A 431 -22.13 -17.46 0.07
C GLU A 431 -20.79 -17.79 -0.60
N ARG A 432 -19.79 -18.24 0.17
CA ARG A 432 -18.47 -18.60 -0.36
C ARG A 432 -18.51 -19.88 -1.18
N ILE A 433 -19.20 -20.92 -0.69
CA ILE A 433 -19.11 -22.27 -1.24
C ILE A 433 -19.33 -22.34 -2.78
N PRO A 434 -20.35 -21.71 -3.36
CA PRO A 434 -20.57 -21.76 -4.82
C PRO A 434 -19.43 -21.13 -5.62
N ILE A 435 -18.80 -20.08 -5.12
CA ILE A 435 -17.73 -19.37 -5.80
C ILE A 435 -16.42 -20.18 -5.67
N LEU A 436 -16.11 -20.67 -4.45
CA LEU A 436 -14.89 -21.46 -4.16
C LEU A 436 -14.81 -22.71 -5.01
N LYS A 437 -15.91 -23.47 -5.14
CA LYS A 437 -15.95 -24.69 -5.96
C LYS A 437 -15.55 -24.44 -7.41
N ARG A 438 -15.81 -23.23 -7.93
CA ARG A 438 -15.48 -22.86 -9.32
C ARG A 438 -14.05 -22.35 -9.43
N LEU A 439 -13.59 -21.54 -8.48
CA LEU A 439 -12.18 -21.12 -8.40
C LEU A 439 -11.24 -22.32 -8.28
N LEU A 440 -11.54 -23.28 -7.41
CA LEU A 440 -10.75 -24.49 -7.21
C LEU A 440 -10.77 -25.46 -8.41
N ALA A 441 -11.65 -25.25 -9.39
CA ALA A 441 -11.70 -26.05 -10.62
C ALA A 441 -10.67 -25.60 -11.67
N HIS A 442 -10.01 -24.45 -11.49
CA HIS A 442 -8.96 -23.95 -12.38
C HIS A 442 -7.62 -24.64 -12.08
N ALA A 443 -7.40 -25.81 -12.69
CA ALA A 443 -6.15 -26.57 -12.52
C ALA A 443 -4.90 -25.77 -12.95
N GLU A 444 -5.04 -24.83 -13.88
CA GLU A 444 -3.97 -23.94 -14.34
C GLU A 444 -3.41 -23.02 -13.25
N ASP A 445 -4.18 -22.76 -12.19
CA ASP A 445 -3.79 -21.83 -11.11
C ASP A 445 -2.76 -22.43 -10.15
N VAL A 446 -2.48 -23.73 -10.22
CA VAL A 446 -1.55 -24.42 -9.32
C VAL A 446 -0.12 -23.83 -9.34
N LYS A 447 0.27 -23.20 -10.46
CA LYS A 447 1.58 -22.56 -10.62
C LYS A 447 1.56 -21.05 -10.39
N ASP A 448 0.39 -20.46 -10.12
CA ASP A 448 0.28 -19.05 -9.80
C ASP A 448 0.81 -18.76 -8.40
N GLN A 449 1.54 -17.65 -8.24
CA GLN A 449 2.20 -17.32 -6.98
C GLN A 449 1.25 -16.92 -5.84
N ASN A 450 0.01 -16.52 -6.15
CA ASN A 450 -0.96 -16.06 -5.16
C ASN A 450 -2.21 -16.95 -5.08
N LEU A 451 -2.73 -17.42 -6.22
CA LEU A 451 -4.07 -18.02 -6.29
C LEU A 451 -4.24 -19.28 -5.42
N PRO A 452 -3.32 -20.26 -5.39
CA PRO A 452 -3.46 -21.42 -4.51
C PRO A 452 -3.61 -21.04 -3.03
N LEU A 453 -2.84 -20.04 -2.59
CA LEU A 453 -2.85 -19.53 -1.22
C LEU A 453 -4.10 -18.70 -0.94
N MET A 454 -4.50 -17.83 -1.88
CA MET A 454 -5.70 -17.02 -1.72
C MET A 454 -6.98 -17.84 -1.75
N TYR A 455 -7.02 -18.93 -2.52
CA TYR A 455 -8.11 -19.91 -2.47
C TYR A 455 -8.15 -20.61 -1.12
N TRP A 456 -7.00 -20.98 -0.57
CA TRP A 456 -6.94 -21.52 0.78
C TRP A 456 -7.43 -20.53 1.83
N TYR A 457 -6.96 -19.27 1.83
CA TYR A 457 -7.41 -18.26 2.81
C TYR A 457 -8.91 -17.98 2.72
N ALA A 458 -9.49 -18.10 1.52
CA ALA A 458 -10.94 -18.00 1.34
C ALA A 458 -11.69 -19.23 1.88
N ALA A 459 -11.10 -20.43 1.74
CA ALA A 459 -11.71 -21.72 2.06
C ALA A 459 -11.53 -22.18 3.52
N GLU A 460 -10.39 -21.88 4.14
CA GLU A 460 -10.02 -22.37 5.46
C GLU A 460 -11.11 -22.13 6.53
N PRO A 461 -11.71 -20.93 6.66
CA PRO A 461 -12.78 -20.70 7.63
C PRO A 461 -14.10 -21.44 7.36
N VAL A 462 -14.24 -22.06 6.19
CA VAL A 462 -15.43 -22.84 5.81
C VAL A 462 -15.26 -24.32 6.20
N VAL A 463 -14.02 -24.78 6.41
CA VAL A 463 -13.69 -26.19 6.69
C VAL A 463 -13.05 -26.44 8.05
N ALA A 464 -12.53 -25.38 8.71
CA ALA A 464 -12.05 -25.40 10.09
C ALA A 464 -13.21 -25.26 11.09
#